data_AF-A0A0C3PMN8-F1
#
_entry.id   AF-A0A0C3PMN8-F1
#
_cell.length_a   1.000
_cell.length_b   1.000
_cell.length_c   1.000
_cell.angle_alpha   90.00
_cell.angle_beta   90.00
_cell.angle_gamma   90.00
#
_symmetry.space_group_name_H-M   'P 1'
#
loop_
_entity.id
_entity.type
_entity.pdbx_description
1 polymer ?
#
loop_
_entity_poly.entity_id
_entity_poly.type
_entity_poly.pdbx_seq_one_letter_code
_entity_poly.pdbx_strand_id
1 'polypeptide(L)'
;MDGLFPSPLQTLASPTETEGIEMVAISDVQTLASYTWTKTLGRQLLSQAHRGFGRLPSCPSQFLPIEDNRSSIKTLTDYLIIQCFLFLPLWTLLRQTDYSGLKLIVRFEVDACKEETAQIVPAPALRQPGDMLADALSSLSLTSSTSPPIRPIQSRDGLDVIRGGHDVPQGSLIKIKTRSNSSSGGFPGAPQYLQLMFGQTPALYVGIHQNGRFTTIRECQLDEMESSFSAKVQPGLKKLSRLLEEIRDIALERGRGAQLSLVYQKKVSPDLQVMERSRGKSLLPDNVLRRFAA
;
A
#
# COMPACT_ATOMS: atom_id res chain seq x y z
N MET A 1 21.44 22.67 9.06
CA MET A 1 20.38 22.07 8.25
C MET A 1 19.84 23.15 7.34
N ASP A 2 20.08 23.04 6.04
CA ASP A 2 19.68 24.07 5.09
C ASP A 2 18.16 24.17 5.03
N GLY A 3 17.62 25.39 5.04
CA GLY A 3 16.17 25.63 4.93
C GLY A 3 15.37 25.52 6.24
N LEU A 4 16.03 25.46 7.41
CA LEU A 4 15.37 25.57 8.72
C LEU A 4 15.81 26.85 9.42
N PHE A 5 14.93 27.44 10.23
CA PHE A 5 15.34 28.50 11.16
C PHE A 5 16.31 27.94 12.21
N PRO A 6 17.27 28.74 12.70
CA PRO A 6 18.35 28.25 13.56
C PRO A 6 17.87 27.81 14.96
N SER A 7 16.72 28.31 15.41
CA SER A 7 16.14 27.98 16.71
C SER A 7 14.89 27.11 16.53
N PRO A 8 14.71 26.05 17.35
CA PRO A 8 13.48 25.28 17.33
C PRO A 8 12.31 26.15 17.80
N LEU A 9 11.12 25.95 17.21
CA LEU A 9 9.90 26.57 17.70
C LEU A 9 9.49 25.98 19.05
N GLN A 10 9.63 24.66 19.15
CA GLN A 10 9.29 23.90 20.34
C GLN A 10 10.12 22.63 20.39
N THR A 11 10.58 22.28 21.59
CA THR A 11 11.14 20.96 21.88
C THR A 11 10.01 20.15 22.53
N LEU A 12 9.63 19.06 21.89
CA LEU A 12 8.57 18.18 22.38
C LEU A 12 9.19 17.28 23.46
N ALA A 13 8.64 17.35 24.66
CA ALA A 13 9.05 16.45 25.73
C ALA A 13 8.72 15.02 25.34
N SER A 14 9.54 14.05 25.76
CA SER A 14 9.15 12.65 25.63
C SER A 14 7.83 12.45 26.39
N PRO A 15 6.74 12.00 25.74
CA PRO A 15 5.48 11.83 26.42
C PRO A 15 5.68 10.84 27.59
N THR A 16 5.28 11.26 28.79
CA THR A 16 5.27 10.38 29.97
C THR A 16 4.28 9.25 29.73
N GLU A 17 4.59 8.06 30.25
CA GLU A 17 3.62 6.97 30.27
C GLU A 17 2.59 7.31 31.33
N THR A 18 1.36 7.64 30.92
CA THR A 18 0.26 7.72 31.88
C THR A 18 -0.40 6.36 31.98
N GLU A 19 -0.48 5.88 33.21
CA GLU A 19 -1.38 4.78 33.58
C GLU A 19 -2.82 5.28 33.41
N GLY A 20 -3.67 4.50 32.72
CA GLY A 20 -5.11 4.77 32.64
C GLY A 20 -5.73 5.05 31.26
N ILE A 21 -4.94 5.15 30.18
CA ILE A 21 -5.53 5.24 28.82
C ILE A 21 -5.84 3.84 28.30
N GLU A 22 -7.01 3.69 27.66
CA GLU A 22 -7.39 2.50 26.89
C GLU A 22 -6.28 2.05 25.93
N MET A 23 -6.29 0.78 25.54
CA MET A 23 -5.33 0.32 24.51
C MET A 23 -5.58 1.10 23.23
N VAL A 24 -4.49 1.59 22.62
CA VAL A 24 -4.59 2.24 21.33
C VAL A 24 -4.96 1.18 20.31
N ALA A 25 -6.15 1.33 19.75
CA ALA A 25 -6.65 0.52 18.67
C ALA A 25 -6.77 1.37 17.40
N ILE A 26 -6.68 0.71 16.25
CA ILE A 26 -7.06 1.28 14.97
C ILE A 26 -8.50 0.85 14.71
N SER A 27 -9.41 1.80 14.55
CA SER A 27 -10.81 1.53 14.22
C SER A 27 -11.24 2.28 12.96
N ASP A 28 -12.48 2.05 12.53
CA ASP A 28 -13.15 2.79 11.45
C ASP A 28 -12.34 2.85 10.15
N VAL A 29 -11.73 1.70 9.83
CA VAL A 29 -10.86 1.56 8.67
C VAL A 29 -11.67 1.63 7.38
N GLN A 30 -11.34 2.59 6.52
CA GLN A 30 -11.95 2.74 5.21
C GLN A 30 -10.89 2.87 4.11
N THR A 31 -10.98 2.04 3.08
CA THR A 31 -10.18 2.19 1.86
C THR A 31 -10.75 3.35 1.05
N LEU A 32 -9.91 4.36 0.78
CA LEU A 32 -10.30 5.53 0.01
C LEU A 32 -9.98 5.36 -1.47
N ALA A 33 -8.80 4.81 -1.78
CA ALA A 33 -8.36 4.62 -3.15
C ALA A 33 -7.22 3.60 -3.24
N SER A 34 -7.09 2.99 -4.43
CA SER A 34 -5.90 2.25 -4.87
C SER A 34 -5.38 2.89 -6.15
N TYR A 35 -4.06 2.99 -6.27
CA TYR A 35 -3.44 3.46 -7.51
C TYR A 35 -2.10 2.78 -7.76
N THR A 36 -1.81 2.65 -9.05
CA THR A 36 -0.59 2.08 -9.58
C THR A 36 0.19 3.19 -10.30
N TRP A 37 1.48 3.30 -10.03
CA TRP A 37 2.37 4.14 -10.82
C TRP A 37 2.96 3.33 -11.96
N THR A 38 2.66 3.69 -13.20
CA THR A 38 3.43 3.23 -14.35
C THR A 38 4.37 4.35 -14.78
N LYS A 39 5.66 4.03 -14.96
CA LYS A 39 6.67 4.97 -15.50
C LYS A 39 6.53 5.20 -17.00
N THR A 40 5.33 5.11 -17.55
CA THR A 40 5.10 5.40 -18.97
C THR A 40 5.22 6.91 -19.16
N LEU A 41 5.96 7.34 -20.18
CA LEU A 41 6.15 8.74 -20.57
C LEU A 41 4.80 9.46 -20.68
N GLY A 42 4.42 10.20 -19.64
CA GLY A 42 3.14 10.93 -19.57
C GLY A 42 2.36 10.56 -18.32
N ARG A 43 2.13 11.55 -17.46
CA ARG A 43 1.42 11.41 -16.18
C ARG A 43 0.04 10.80 -16.40
N GLN A 44 -0.16 9.55 -15.98
CA GLN A 44 -1.46 8.90 -15.97
C GLN A 44 -1.68 8.23 -14.61
N LEU A 45 -2.78 8.63 -13.95
CA LEU A 45 -3.27 8.00 -12.72
C LEU A 45 -4.44 7.09 -13.10
N LEU A 46 -4.35 5.83 -12.69
CA LEU A 46 -5.34 4.80 -12.95
C LEU A 46 -6.24 4.58 -11.72
N SER A 47 -7.56 4.67 -11.86
CA SER A 47 -8.58 4.14 -10.93
C SER A 47 -9.95 3.84 -11.59
N GLN A 48 -10.35 2.56 -11.75
CA GLN A 48 -11.69 1.89 -11.96
C GLN A 48 -12.59 1.89 -13.26
N ALA A 49 -12.65 0.76 -14.01
CA ALA A 49 -13.70 0.23 -14.95
C ALA A 49 -13.60 0.55 -16.48
N HIS A 50 -13.72 -0.37 -17.46
CA HIS A 50 -14.30 -1.74 -17.53
C HIS A 50 -13.65 -2.60 -18.66
N ARG A 51 -13.84 -3.92 -18.55
CA ARG A 51 -13.58 -5.06 -19.47
C ARG A 51 -13.14 -4.76 -20.92
N GLY A 52 -11.91 -5.16 -21.21
CA GLY A 52 -11.43 -5.43 -22.57
C GLY A 52 -10.05 -6.06 -22.47
N PHE A 53 -10.01 -7.39 -22.40
CA PHE A 53 -8.76 -8.15 -22.54
C PHE A 53 -8.21 -7.92 -23.96
N GLY A 54 -7.40 -6.88 -24.12
CA GLY A 54 -6.45 -6.79 -25.22
C GLY A 54 -5.38 -7.84 -24.98
N ARG A 55 -5.30 -8.83 -25.88
CA ARG A 55 -4.26 -9.86 -25.88
C ARG A 55 -2.90 -9.20 -25.64
N LEU A 56 -2.16 -9.69 -24.65
CA LEU A 56 -0.72 -9.46 -24.57
C LEU A 56 -0.12 -9.86 -25.93
N PRO A 57 0.86 -9.11 -26.47
CA PRO A 57 1.55 -9.54 -27.67
C PRO A 57 2.11 -10.94 -27.43
N SER A 58 1.73 -11.88 -28.28
CA SER A 58 2.25 -13.23 -28.29
C SER A 58 3.77 -13.17 -28.30
N CYS A 59 4.40 -13.73 -27.26
CA CYS A 59 5.84 -13.97 -27.24
C CYS A 59 6.25 -14.63 -28.56
N PRO A 60 7.30 -14.15 -29.25
CA PRO A 60 7.80 -14.84 -30.41
C PRO A 60 8.35 -16.20 -29.96
N SER A 61 7.59 -17.25 -30.23
CA SER A 61 8.04 -18.63 -30.13
C SER A 61 8.95 -18.91 -31.31
N GLN A 62 10.20 -18.46 -31.23
CA GLN A 62 11.26 -18.99 -32.07
C GLN A 62 12.21 -19.77 -31.16
N PHE A 63 11.92 -21.07 -31.03
CA PHE A 63 12.85 -22.06 -30.52
C PHE A 63 13.93 -22.27 -31.58
N LEU A 64 15.17 -21.88 -31.28
CA LEU A 64 16.33 -22.47 -31.94
C LEU A 64 16.72 -23.75 -31.18
N PRO A 65 17.08 -24.84 -31.87
CA PRO A 65 17.56 -26.04 -31.19
C PRO A 65 18.95 -25.73 -30.65
N ILE A 66 19.11 -25.78 -29.32
CA ILE A 66 20.42 -25.73 -28.69
C ILE A 66 20.84 -27.16 -28.41
N GLU A 67 21.89 -27.58 -29.11
CA GLU A 67 22.61 -28.82 -28.86
C GLU A 67 23.16 -28.88 -27.43
N ASP A 68 23.22 -30.11 -26.97
CA ASP A 68 23.55 -30.61 -25.64
C ASP A 68 24.80 -29.95 -25.04
N ASN A 69 24.62 -29.16 -23.97
CA ASN A 69 25.71 -28.92 -23.03
C ASN A 69 25.19 -28.69 -21.60
N ARG A 70 25.39 -29.70 -20.75
CA ARG A 70 25.06 -29.70 -19.32
C ARG A 70 25.89 -28.68 -18.55
N SER A 71 25.48 -27.41 -18.50
CA SER A 71 26.00 -26.43 -17.51
C SER A 71 25.24 -25.09 -17.42
N SER A 72 23.99 -24.97 -17.88
CA SER A 72 23.26 -23.68 -17.79
C SER A 72 21.74 -23.79 -17.56
N ILE A 73 21.32 -24.56 -16.56
CA ILE A 73 19.94 -24.52 -16.03
C ILE A 73 19.94 -23.89 -14.62
N LYS A 74 20.57 -22.71 -14.47
CA LYS A 74 20.52 -21.91 -13.23
C LYS A 74 20.04 -20.47 -13.43
N THR A 75 19.86 -20.01 -14.67
CA THR A 75 19.66 -18.59 -14.94
C THR A 75 18.21 -18.21 -15.22
N LEU A 76 17.35 -19.12 -15.69
CA LEU A 76 16.00 -18.77 -16.13
C LEU A 76 14.99 -18.56 -14.98
N THR A 77 15.02 -19.39 -13.94
CA THR A 77 14.12 -19.25 -12.78
C THR A 77 14.52 -18.09 -11.87
N ASP A 78 15.83 -17.85 -11.70
CA ASP A 78 16.35 -16.74 -10.92
C ASP A 78 16.14 -15.39 -11.63
N TYR A 79 16.24 -15.35 -12.97
CA TYR A 79 15.84 -14.17 -13.75
C TYR A 79 14.35 -13.89 -13.67
N LEU A 80 13.50 -14.92 -13.73
CA LEU A 80 12.05 -14.73 -13.73
C LEU A 80 11.54 -14.15 -12.40
N ILE A 81 12.10 -14.60 -11.28
CA ILE A 81 11.76 -14.08 -9.94
C ILE A 81 12.27 -12.63 -9.79
N ILE A 82 13.50 -12.33 -10.23
CA ILE A 82 14.07 -10.97 -10.13
C ILE A 82 13.39 -9.99 -11.12
N GLN A 83 13.02 -10.43 -12.32
CA GLN A 83 12.27 -9.58 -13.28
C GLN A 83 10.85 -9.29 -12.83
N CYS A 84 10.17 -10.23 -12.16
CA CYS A 84 8.87 -9.96 -11.55
C CYS A 84 8.97 -8.83 -10.50
N PHE A 85 10.03 -8.78 -9.70
CA PHE A 85 10.22 -7.67 -8.74
C PHE A 85 10.56 -6.32 -9.37
N LEU A 86 11.13 -6.29 -10.58
CA LEU A 86 11.54 -5.04 -11.25
C LEU A 86 10.44 -4.40 -12.12
N PHE A 87 9.37 -5.14 -12.43
CA PHE A 87 8.29 -4.67 -13.30
C PHE A 87 6.89 -4.73 -12.70
N LEU A 88 6.74 -5.22 -11.46
CA LEU A 88 5.47 -5.09 -10.78
C LEU A 88 5.24 -3.61 -10.44
N PRO A 89 4.15 -2.99 -10.92
CA PRO A 89 3.77 -1.69 -10.41
C PRO A 89 3.61 -1.79 -8.89
N LEU A 90 4.27 -0.92 -8.13
CA LEU A 90 4.01 -0.82 -6.70
C LEU A 90 2.55 -0.38 -6.51
N TRP A 91 1.72 -1.28 -5.99
CA TRP A 91 0.34 -0.95 -5.63
C TRP A 91 0.38 -0.10 -4.37
N THR A 92 -0.18 1.11 -4.46
CA THR A 92 -0.33 1.98 -3.30
C THR A 92 -1.80 2.03 -2.90
N LEU A 93 -2.08 1.81 -1.63
CA LEU A 93 -3.38 2.06 -1.03
C LEU A 93 -3.39 3.35 -0.20
N LEU A 94 -4.49 4.07 -0.27
CA LEU A 94 -4.82 5.20 0.59
C LEU A 94 -5.97 4.80 1.52
N ARG A 95 -5.82 5.08 2.80
CA ARG A 95 -6.73 4.60 3.84
C ARG A 95 -7.02 5.69 4.84
N GLN A 96 -8.28 5.75 5.27
CA GLN A 96 -8.68 6.50 6.45
C GLN A 96 -8.78 5.54 7.64
N THR A 97 -8.28 5.96 8.80
CA THR A 97 -8.37 5.22 10.05
C THR A 97 -8.63 6.17 11.20
N ASP A 98 -9.35 5.72 12.23
CA ASP A 98 -9.31 6.35 13.54
C ASP A 98 -8.15 5.76 14.35
N TYR A 99 -7.32 6.64 14.88
CA TYR A 99 -6.20 6.30 15.75
C TYR A 99 -6.32 7.11 17.02
N SER A 100 -6.91 6.53 18.06
CA SER A 100 -7.08 7.19 19.36
C SER A 100 -7.83 8.53 19.26
N GLY A 101 -8.87 8.60 18.41
CA GLY A 101 -9.65 9.82 18.15
C GLY A 101 -9.05 10.76 17.08
N LEU A 102 -7.86 10.44 16.56
CA LEU A 102 -7.28 11.14 15.41
C LEU A 102 -7.68 10.44 14.11
N LYS A 103 -8.34 11.18 13.22
CA LYS A 103 -8.56 10.74 11.85
C LYS A 103 -7.27 10.84 11.05
N LEU A 104 -6.67 9.70 10.76
CA LEU A 104 -5.45 9.61 9.95
C LEU A 104 -5.78 9.15 8.54
N ILE A 105 -5.08 9.73 7.56
CA ILE A 105 -5.03 9.20 6.21
C ILE A 105 -3.63 8.64 5.97
N VAL A 106 -3.53 7.32 5.86
CA VAL A 106 -2.27 6.61 5.68
C VAL A 106 -2.17 6.08 4.26
N ARG A 107 -1.04 6.38 3.62
CA ARG A 107 -0.64 5.80 2.34
C ARG A 107 0.40 4.71 2.60
N PHE A 108 0.19 3.52 2.05
CA PHE A 108 1.17 2.44 2.17
C PHE A 108 1.24 1.58 0.91
N GLU A 109 2.35 0.86 0.79
CA GLU A 109 2.65 -0.06 -0.31
C GLU A 109 2.21 -1.49 0.03
N VAL A 110 1.46 -2.08 -0.89
CA VAL A 110 1.02 -3.48 -0.86
C VAL A 110 1.86 -4.29 -1.83
N ASP A 111 2.27 -5.49 -1.42
CA ASP A 111 3.15 -6.33 -2.23
C ASP A 111 2.33 -7.26 -3.14
N ALA A 112 1.26 -7.88 -2.61
CA ALA A 112 0.40 -8.79 -3.37
C ALA A 112 -1.01 -8.90 -2.74
N CYS A 113 -1.89 -9.64 -3.40
CA CYS A 113 -3.18 -10.08 -2.85
C CYS A 113 -3.45 -11.55 -3.18
N LYS A 114 -4.21 -12.24 -2.33
CA LYS A 114 -4.71 -13.58 -2.59
C LYS A 114 -5.77 -13.49 -3.69
N GLU A 115 -5.68 -14.36 -4.68
CA GLU A 115 -6.81 -14.58 -5.59
C GLU A 115 -7.92 -15.23 -4.76
N GLU A 116 -9.04 -14.53 -4.62
CA GLU A 116 -10.22 -15.14 -4.04
C GLU A 116 -10.67 -16.19 -5.04
N THR A 117 -10.46 -17.46 -4.72
CA THR A 117 -11.00 -18.57 -5.51
C THR A 117 -12.49 -18.30 -5.59
N ALA A 118 -12.96 -17.80 -6.73
CA ALA A 118 -14.38 -17.60 -6.97
C ALA A 118 -15.02 -18.91 -6.57
N GLN A 119 -15.79 -18.90 -5.48
CA GLN A 119 -16.55 -20.07 -5.10
C GLN A 119 -17.36 -20.38 -6.33
N ILE A 120 -17.00 -21.47 -7.02
CA ILE A 120 -17.78 -22.00 -8.11
C ILE A 120 -19.10 -22.32 -7.44
N VAL A 121 -20.05 -21.40 -7.53
CA VAL A 121 -21.42 -21.65 -7.13
C VAL A 121 -21.77 -22.94 -7.87
N PRO A 122 -22.09 -24.04 -7.16
CA PRO A 122 -22.44 -25.28 -7.83
C PRO A 122 -23.53 -24.92 -8.82
N ALA A 123 -23.28 -25.17 -10.11
CA ALA A 123 -24.25 -24.92 -11.16
C ALA A 123 -25.58 -25.52 -10.70
N PRO A 124 -26.70 -24.77 -10.75
CA PRO A 124 -28.00 -25.30 -10.36
C PRO A 124 -28.22 -26.61 -11.12
N ALA A 125 -28.53 -27.66 -10.37
CA ALA A 125 -28.66 -29.02 -10.87
C ALA A 125 -29.46 -29.07 -12.19
N LEU A 126 -28.86 -29.70 -13.20
CA LEU A 126 -29.49 -30.28 -14.40
C LEU A 126 -30.82 -29.63 -14.82
N ARG A 127 -30.74 -28.45 -15.46
CA ARG A 127 -31.78 -28.04 -16.41
C ARG A 127 -31.48 -28.63 -17.78
N GLN A 128 -32.53 -29.03 -18.49
CA GLN A 128 -32.45 -29.90 -19.66
C GLN A 128 -31.57 -29.33 -20.79
N PRO A 129 -30.96 -30.19 -21.64
CA PRO A 129 -29.99 -29.79 -22.68
C PRO A 129 -30.51 -28.78 -23.73
N GLY A 130 -31.83 -28.51 -23.78
CA GLY A 130 -32.44 -27.61 -24.74
C GLY A 130 -32.33 -26.12 -24.39
N ASP A 131 -32.21 -25.76 -23.11
CA ASP A 131 -32.27 -24.36 -22.68
C ASP A 131 -30.90 -23.68 -22.56
N MET A 132 -29.81 -24.46 -22.53
CA MET A 132 -28.45 -23.93 -22.40
C MET A 132 -27.99 -23.11 -23.62
N LEU A 133 -28.47 -23.45 -24.82
CA LEU A 133 -28.16 -22.68 -26.02
C LEU A 133 -28.95 -21.36 -26.05
N ALA A 134 -30.22 -21.40 -25.61
CA ALA A 134 -31.06 -20.22 -25.51
C ALA A 134 -30.54 -19.24 -24.45
N ASP A 135 -30.07 -19.71 -23.29
CA ASP A 135 -29.46 -18.86 -22.26
C ASP A 135 -28.09 -18.33 -22.67
N ALA A 136 -27.25 -19.14 -23.34
CA ALA A 136 -25.98 -18.68 -23.90
C ALA A 136 -26.19 -17.60 -24.98
N LEU A 137 -27.20 -17.75 -25.83
CA LEU A 137 -27.56 -16.74 -26.85
C LEU A 137 -28.28 -15.53 -26.26
N SER A 138 -29.05 -15.70 -25.18
CA SER A 138 -29.66 -14.60 -24.42
C SER A 138 -28.59 -13.72 -23.77
N SER A 139 -27.51 -14.34 -23.28
CA SER A 139 -26.32 -13.62 -22.74
C SER A 139 -25.50 -12.90 -23.82
N LEU A 140 -25.68 -13.28 -25.09
CA LEU A 140 -25.08 -12.65 -26.27
C LEU A 140 -25.99 -11.59 -26.90
N SER A 141 -27.07 -11.18 -26.23
CA SER A 141 -27.84 -10.00 -26.63
C SER A 141 -26.94 -8.76 -26.53
N LEU A 142 -26.26 -8.49 -27.65
CA LEU A 142 -25.63 -7.23 -28.00
C LEU A 142 -26.75 -6.18 -28.08
N THR A 143 -27.21 -5.73 -26.91
CA THR A 143 -27.74 -4.38 -26.85
C THR A 143 -26.56 -3.50 -27.24
N SER A 144 -26.62 -2.99 -28.46
CA SER A 144 -25.91 -1.79 -28.89
C SER A 144 -26.42 -0.62 -28.05
N SER A 145 -26.15 -0.70 -26.74
CA SER A 145 -25.96 0.44 -25.90
C SER A 145 -24.68 1.06 -26.43
N THR A 146 -24.86 2.02 -27.34
CA THR A 146 -23.88 3.08 -27.55
C THR A 146 -23.69 3.71 -26.18
N SER A 147 -22.81 3.14 -25.37
CA SER A 147 -22.23 3.86 -24.26
C SER A 147 -21.65 5.13 -24.89
N PRO A 148 -22.01 6.33 -24.40
CA PRO A 148 -21.39 7.52 -24.92
C PRO A 148 -19.87 7.30 -24.83
N PRO A 149 -19.10 7.65 -25.88
CA PRO A 149 -17.65 7.53 -25.82
C PRO A 149 -17.23 8.12 -24.48
N ILE A 150 -16.46 7.36 -23.70
CA ILE A 150 -15.87 7.82 -22.45
C ILE A 150 -15.04 9.03 -22.83
N ARG A 151 -15.67 10.21 -22.83
CA ARG A 151 -14.97 11.46 -22.96
C ARG A 151 -14.15 11.51 -21.68
N PRO A 152 -12.81 11.62 -21.74
CA PRO A 152 -12.06 11.96 -20.55
C PRO A 152 -12.78 13.15 -19.96
N ILE A 153 -13.26 13.02 -18.72
CA ILE A 153 -13.74 14.18 -17.99
C ILE A 153 -12.47 15.00 -17.85
N GLN A 154 -12.28 15.96 -18.76
CA GLN A 154 -11.27 16.98 -18.61
C GLN A 154 -11.67 17.72 -17.34
N SER A 155 -11.15 17.24 -16.22
CA SER A 155 -11.30 17.95 -14.98
C SER A 155 -10.72 19.33 -15.24
N ARG A 156 -11.47 20.36 -14.84
CA ARG A 156 -11.02 21.76 -14.95
C ARG A 156 -9.68 22.00 -14.24
N ASP A 157 -9.19 21.01 -13.50
CA ASP A 157 -7.98 21.00 -12.71
C ASP A 157 -6.79 20.25 -13.35
N GLY A 158 -6.92 19.74 -14.58
CA GLY A 158 -5.82 19.08 -15.31
C GLY A 158 -5.43 17.70 -14.76
N LEU A 159 -6.34 17.02 -14.05
CA LEU A 159 -6.19 15.64 -13.61
C LEU A 159 -7.06 14.72 -14.48
N ASP A 160 -6.44 13.92 -15.33
CA ASP A 160 -7.15 12.84 -16.03
C ASP A 160 -7.14 11.58 -15.16
N VAL A 161 -8.35 11.07 -14.86
CA VAL A 161 -8.55 9.89 -14.02
C VAL A 161 -8.93 8.74 -14.93
N ILE A 162 -7.98 7.83 -15.18
CA ILE A 162 -8.21 6.70 -16.09
C ILE A 162 -8.76 5.53 -15.31
N ARG A 163 -9.94 5.10 -15.68
CA ARG A 163 -10.71 4.10 -14.95
C ARG A 163 -10.29 2.65 -15.30
N GLY A 164 -9.51 1.96 -14.43
CA GLY A 164 -9.05 0.56 -14.63
C GLY A 164 -8.81 -0.30 -13.36
N GLY A 165 -8.66 -1.62 -13.51
CA GLY A 165 -8.42 -2.60 -12.42
C GLY A 165 -9.68 -3.31 -11.88
N HIS A 166 -9.52 -4.10 -10.82
CA HIS A 166 -10.61 -4.69 -10.02
C HIS A 166 -10.40 -4.35 -8.53
N ASP A 167 -11.49 -4.31 -7.77
CA ASP A 167 -11.42 -4.07 -6.34
C ASP A 167 -10.83 -5.31 -5.65
N VAL A 168 -9.79 -5.09 -4.86
CA VAL A 168 -9.10 -6.15 -4.12
C VAL A 168 -9.64 -6.16 -2.69
N PRO A 169 -10.27 -7.26 -2.23
CA PRO A 169 -10.78 -7.35 -0.87
C PRO A 169 -9.68 -7.13 0.16
N GLN A 170 -9.97 -6.38 1.23
CA GLN A 170 -8.99 -6.07 2.25
C GLN A 170 -8.40 -7.32 2.92
N GLY A 171 -9.24 -8.33 3.16
CA GLY A 171 -8.84 -9.61 3.73
C GLY A 171 -7.88 -10.41 2.84
N SER A 172 -7.72 -10.04 1.57
CA SER A 172 -6.84 -10.72 0.63
C SER A 172 -5.43 -10.12 0.59
N LEU A 173 -5.18 -8.94 1.18
CA LEU A 173 -3.90 -8.27 1.03
C LEU A 173 -2.76 -9.04 1.71
N ILE A 174 -1.59 -9.03 1.07
CA ILE A 174 -0.40 -9.73 1.52
C ILE A 174 0.79 -8.76 1.55
N LYS A 175 1.56 -8.83 2.65
CA LYS A 175 2.93 -8.31 2.71
C LYS A 175 3.91 -9.45 2.48
N ILE A 176 4.97 -9.20 1.73
CA ILE A 176 6.04 -10.14 1.41
C ILE A 176 7.35 -9.59 1.98
N LYS A 177 8.08 -10.45 2.69
CA LYS A 177 9.43 -10.16 3.18
C LYS A 177 10.34 -11.35 2.92
N THR A 178 11.63 -11.09 2.88
CA THR A 178 12.66 -12.13 2.75
C THR A 178 13.59 -12.08 3.95
N ARG A 179 14.16 -13.24 4.29
CA ARG A 179 15.12 -13.36 5.39
C ARG A 179 16.14 -14.46 5.11
N SER A 180 17.41 -14.20 5.43
CA SER A 180 18.44 -15.24 5.41
C SER A 180 18.22 -16.25 6.54
N ASN A 181 18.36 -17.55 6.25
CA ASN A 181 18.31 -18.63 7.23
C ASN A 181 19.41 -18.49 8.32
N SER A 182 20.53 -17.84 7.98
CA SER A 182 21.62 -17.57 8.93
C SER A 182 21.35 -16.41 9.89
N SER A 183 20.30 -15.62 9.66
CA SER A 183 19.91 -14.57 10.59
C SER A 183 19.35 -15.23 11.86
N SER A 184 19.85 -14.87 13.04
CA SER A 184 19.43 -15.44 14.32
C SER A 184 18.35 -14.64 15.07
N GLY A 185 17.80 -13.59 14.47
CA GLY A 185 16.80 -12.72 15.11
C GLY A 185 15.39 -13.32 15.27
N GLY A 186 14.58 -12.77 16.17
CA GLY A 186 13.14 -13.06 16.23
C GLY A 186 12.40 -12.31 15.12
N PHE A 187 12.26 -12.94 13.94
CA PHE A 187 11.47 -12.43 12.82
C PHE A 187 10.34 -13.40 12.47
N PRO A 188 9.10 -12.93 12.26
CA PRO A 188 8.70 -11.51 12.30
C PRO A 188 8.71 -10.92 13.73
N GLY A 189 8.94 -9.61 13.82
CA GLY A 189 9.06 -8.87 15.08
C GLY A 189 8.09 -7.68 15.17
N ALA A 190 8.26 -6.86 16.21
CA ALA A 190 7.42 -5.67 16.44
C ALA A 190 7.34 -4.69 15.25
N PRO A 191 8.41 -4.42 14.48
CA PRO A 191 8.30 -3.54 13.31
C PRO A 191 7.40 -4.10 12.20
N GLN A 192 7.42 -5.42 11.99
CA GLN A 192 6.56 -6.07 11.01
C GLN A 192 5.11 -6.04 11.49
N TYR A 193 4.88 -6.30 12.78
CA TYR A 193 3.56 -6.17 13.38
C TYR A 193 2.98 -4.76 13.15
N LEU A 194 3.73 -3.71 13.50
CA LEU A 194 3.29 -2.33 13.31
C LEU A 194 3.03 -2.00 11.82
N GLN A 195 3.88 -2.49 10.91
CA GLN A 195 3.67 -2.30 9.48
C GLN A 195 2.35 -2.93 9.01
N LEU A 196 2.08 -4.17 9.41
CA LEU A 196 0.83 -4.86 9.06
C LEU A 196 -0.38 -4.19 9.72
N MET A 197 -0.27 -3.82 11.00
CA MET A 197 -1.33 -3.17 11.77
C MET A 197 -1.73 -1.83 11.15
N PHE A 198 -0.78 -0.92 10.85
CA PHE A 198 -1.11 0.36 10.21
C PHE A 198 -1.60 0.21 8.76
N GLY A 199 -1.12 -0.81 8.03
CA GLY A 199 -1.63 -1.15 6.70
C GLY A 199 -2.92 -1.99 6.72
N GLN A 200 -3.36 -2.42 7.91
CA GLN A 200 -4.28 -3.55 8.16
C GLN A 200 -4.13 -4.69 7.15
N THR A 201 -2.89 -5.09 6.89
CA THR A 201 -2.58 -6.17 5.96
C THR A 201 -2.65 -7.49 6.75
N PRO A 202 -3.61 -8.38 6.48
CA PRO A 202 -3.91 -9.52 7.33
C PRO A 202 -2.79 -10.57 7.33
N ALA A 203 -2.06 -10.73 6.21
CA ALA A 203 -1.07 -11.78 6.06
C ALA A 203 0.33 -11.24 5.71
N LEU A 204 1.34 -11.84 6.33
CA LEU A 204 2.76 -11.67 6.02
C LEU A 204 3.35 -13.00 5.54
N TYR A 205 3.92 -12.99 4.34
CA TYR A 205 4.67 -14.11 3.77
C TYR A 205 6.16 -13.83 3.87
N VAL A 206 6.89 -14.77 4.48
CA VAL A 206 8.32 -14.68 4.74
C VAL A 206 9.04 -15.75 3.93
N GLY A 207 9.73 -15.34 2.89
CA GLY A 207 10.66 -16.20 2.14
C GLY A 207 11.98 -16.34 2.88
N ILE A 208 12.23 -17.51 3.46
CA ILE A 208 13.51 -17.85 4.08
C ILE A 208 14.44 -18.40 3.01
N HIS A 209 15.62 -17.80 2.89
CA HIS A 209 16.61 -18.17 1.88
C HIS A 209 17.97 -18.53 2.49
N GLN A 210 18.72 -19.39 1.81
CA GLN A 210 20.11 -19.70 2.11
C GLN A 210 20.94 -19.45 0.85
N ASN A 211 21.92 -18.54 0.93
CA ASN A 211 22.78 -18.16 -0.20
C ASN A 211 22.00 -17.80 -1.47
N GLY A 212 20.98 -16.95 -1.33
CA GLY A 212 20.11 -16.50 -2.42
C GLY A 212 19.00 -17.48 -2.84
N ARG A 213 19.05 -18.74 -2.41
CA ARG A 213 18.02 -19.75 -2.74
C ARG A 213 16.95 -19.83 -1.65
N PHE A 214 15.68 -19.60 -2.00
CA PHE A 214 14.57 -19.79 -1.07
C PHE A 214 14.39 -21.28 -0.72
N THR A 215 14.33 -21.58 0.56
CA THR A 215 14.18 -22.94 1.10
C THR A 215 12.82 -23.16 1.74
N THR A 216 12.24 -22.10 2.29
CA THR A 216 10.99 -22.19 3.06
C THR A 216 10.20 -20.90 2.92
N ILE A 217 8.89 -21.01 2.83
CA ILE A 217 7.97 -19.87 2.90
C ILE A 217 7.15 -20.07 4.17
N ARG A 218 7.11 -19.04 5.02
CA ARG A 218 6.26 -19.04 6.22
C ARG A 218 5.20 -17.96 6.08
N GLU A 219 3.95 -18.32 6.34
CA GLU A 219 2.85 -17.38 6.48
C GLU A 219 2.69 -17.03 7.96
N CYS A 220 2.41 -15.77 8.25
CA CYS A 220 2.10 -15.26 9.58
C CYS A 220 0.88 -14.36 9.48
N GLN A 221 -0.13 -14.60 10.32
CA GLN A 221 -1.32 -13.74 10.35
C GLN A 221 -1.12 -12.56 11.30
N LEU A 222 -1.80 -11.45 11.02
CA LEU A 222 -1.81 -10.27 11.86
C LEU A 222 -2.31 -10.60 13.28
N ASP A 223 -3.39 -11.37 13.40
CA ASP A 223 -4.01 -11.75 14.68
C ASP A 223 -3.07 -12.59 15.57
N GLU A 224 -2.29 -13.49 14.96
CA GLU A 224 -1.27 -14.27 15.65
C GLU A 224 -0.14 -13.38 16.17
N MET A 225 0.26 -12.39 15.36
CA MET A 225 1.28 -11.41 15.73
C MET A 225 0.77 -10.44 16.80
N GLU A 226 -0.50 -10.06 16.77
CA GLU A 226 -1.14 -9.19 17.75
C GLU A 226 -1.03 -9.78 19.16
N SER A 227 -1.33 -11.07 19.31
CA SER A 227 -1.18 -11.80 20.57
C SER A 227 0.25 -11.76 21.13
N SER A 228 1.26 -11.65 20.25
CA SER A 228 2.69 -11.70 20.62
C SER A 228 3.32 -10.32 20.85
N PHE A 229 2.80 -9.27 20.21
CA PHE A 229 3.45 -7.97 20.11
C PHE A 229 2.61 -6.80 20.61
N SER A 230 1.28 -6.90 20.68
CA SER A 230 0.38 -5.79 21.06
C SER A 230 0.85 -5.14 22.37
N ALA A 231 0.88 -5.88 23.47
CA ALA A 231 1.29 -5.38 24.78
C ALA A 231 2.69 -4.72 24.78
N LYS A 232 3.61 -5.23 23.94
CA LYS A 232 4.98 -4.70 23.85
C LYS A 232 5.05 -3.36 23.11
N VAL A 233 4.17 -3.14 22.12
CA VAL A 233 4.19 -1.90 21.31
C VAL A 233 3.22 -0.84 21.83
N GLN A 234 2.21 -1.22 22.63
CA GLN A 234 1.20 -0.31 23.18
C GLN A 234 1.80 0.94 23.85
N PRO A 235 2.86 0.86 24.69
CA PRO A 235 3.48 2.06 25.26
C PRO A 235 4.00 3.04 24.18
N GLY A 236 4.58 2.52 23.11
CA GLY A 236 5.05 3.32 21.97
C GLY A 236 3.91 3.93 21.18
N LEU A 237 2.81 3.19 20.97
CA LEU A 237 1.62 3.68 20.29
C LEU A 237 0.92 4.82 21.08
N LYS A 238 0.85 4.69 22.41
CA LYS A 238 0.33 5.75 23.29
C LYS A 238 1.17 7.03 23.19
N LYS A 239 2.51 6.89 23.20
CA LYS A 239 3.44 8.01 22.98
C LYS A 239 3.23 8.65 21.61
N LEU A 240 3.05 7.83 20.57
CA LEU A 240 2.78 8.32 19.22
C LEU A 240 1.45 9.08 19.13
N SER A 241 0.39 8.61 19.79
CA SER A 241 -0.92 9.29 19.80
C SER A 241 -0.80 10.71 20.33
N ARG A 242 -0.24 10.85 21.54
CA ARG A 242 0.01 12.15 22.18
C ARG A 242 0.88 13.07 21.33
N LEU A 243 1.93 12.49 20.75
CA LEU A 243 2.83 13.24 19.89
C LEU A 243 2.11 13.79 18.66
N LEU A 244 1.22 13.00 18.04
CA LEU A 244 0.44 13.43 16.89
C LEU A 244 -0.59 14.51 17.27
N GLU A 245 -1.18 14.43 18.47
CA GLU A 245 -2.05 15.48 19.02
C GLU A 245 -1.28 16.79 19.21
N GLU A 246 -0.11 16.73 19.87
CA GLU A 246 0.73 17.92 20.10
C GLU A 246 1.18 18.55 18.78
N ILE A 247 1.60 17.73 17.79
CA ILE A 247 1.97 18.22 16.45
C ILE A 247 0.78 18.89 15.76
N ARG A 248 -0.42 18.30 15.86
CA ARG A 248 -1.65 18.87 15.29
C ARG A 248 -1.95 20.23 15.92
N ASP A 249 -1.90 20.31 17.24
CA ASP A 249 -2.28 21.52 17.98
C ASP A 249 -1.28 22.65 17.68
N ILE A 250 0.03 22.36 17.63
CA ILE A 250 1.05 23.32 17.17
C ILE A 250 0.77 23.80 15.74
N ALA A 251 0.41 22.88 14.84
CA ALA A 251 0.10 23.24 13.45
C ALA A 251 -1.14 24.13 13.35
N LEU A 252 -2.16 23.90 14.17
CA LEU A 252 -3.38 24.73 14.24
C LEU A 252 -3.10 26.12 14.82
N GLU A 253 -2.35 26.20 15.92
CA GLU A 253 -1.98 27.48 16.56
C GLU A 253 -1.17 28.39 15.64
N ARG A 254 -0.26 27.83 14.83
CA ARG A 254 0.53 28.59 13.87
C ARG A 254 -0.28 29.10 12.68
N GLY A 255 -1.36 28.40 12.34
CA GLY A 255 -2.31 28.83 11.33
C GLY A 255 -1.87 28.61 9.88
N ARG A 256 -2.61 29.24 8.96
CA ARG A 256 -2.49 29.00 7.52
C ARG A 256 -1.10 29.39 7.00
N GLY A 257 -0.48 28.49 6.23
CA GLY A 257 0.81 28.73 5.56
C GLY A 257 2.05 28.39 6.41
N ALA A 258 1.87 27.98 7.67
CA ALA A 258 2.96 27.51 8.50
C ALA A 258 3.65 26.30 7.86
N GLN A 259 4.98 26.38 7.70
CA GLN A 259 5.79 25.30 7.15
C GLN A 259 6.62 24.69 8.27
N LEU A 260 6.05 23.69 8.92
CA LEU A 260 6.67 23.02 10.06
C LEU A 260 7.46 21.79 9.61
N SER A 261 8.50 21.44 10.35
CA SER A 261 9.25 20.20 10.21
C SER A 261 9.51 19.60 11.57
N LEU A 262 9.23 18.30 11.68
CA LEU A 262 9.58 17.52 12.86
C LEU A 262 10.98 16.96 12.67
N VAL A 263 11.86 17.22 13.63
CA VAL A 263 13.30 16.94 13.54
C VAL A 263 13.72 16.14 14.76
N TYR A 264 14.38 15.01 14.53
CA TYR A 264 15.01 14.19 15.57
C TYR A 264 16.49 14.00 15.26
N GLN A 265 17.37 14.46 16.14
CA GLN A 265 18.82 14.44 15.90
C GLN A 265 19.58 13.74 17.02
N LYS A 266 19.50 12.41 17.07
CA LYS A 266 20.14 11.57 18.11
C LYS A 266 21.56 11.97 18.52
N LYS A 267 22.38 12.49 17.61
CA LYS A 267 23.79 12.90 17.87
C LYS A 267 23.95 14.30 18.45
N VAL A 268 22.99 15.20 18.25
CA VAL A 268 23.06 16.63 18.64
C VAL A 268 22.18 16.88 19.86
N SER A 269 20.92 16.47 19.79
CA SER A 269 20.00 16.46 20.91
C SER A 269 19.13 15.21 20.83
N PRO A 270 18.96 14.46 21.93
CA PRO A 270 18.07 13.31 21.97
C PRO A 270 16.58 13.71 21.93
N ASP A 271 16.29 15.00 21.74
CA ASP A 271 14.95 15.55 21.77
C ASP A 271 14.33 15.62 20.38
N LEU A 272 13.02 15.53 20.36
CA LEU A 272 12.20 15.73 19.17
C LEU A 272 11.82 17.21 19.09
N GLN A 273 12.11 17.86 17.98
CA GLN A 273 11.94 19.31 17.82
C GLN A 273 11.00 19.62 16.68
N VAL A 274 10.11 20.58 16.90
CA VAL A 274 9.34 21.23 15.83
C VAL A 274 10.11 22.47 15.42
N MET A 275 10.50 22.51 14.15
CA MET A 275 11.23 23.62 13.56
C MET A 275 10.42 24.26 12.45
N GLU A 276 10.53 25.58 12.33
CA GLU A 276 9.99 26.29 11.19
C GLU A 276 10.97 26.19 10.02
N ARG A 277 10.44 25.97 8.82
CA ARG A 277 11.23 26.00 7.59
C ARG A 277 11.41 27.44 7.14
N SER A 278 12.64 27.84 6.87
CA SER A 278 12.91 29.12 6.18
C SER A 278 12.46 28.99 4.72
N ARG A 279 11.90 30.08 4.18
CA ARG A 279 11.19 30.17 2.89
C ARG A 279 11.68 29.12 1.87
N GLY A 280 10.84 28.11 1.62
CA GLY A 280 11.06 27.07 0.63
C GLY A 280 9.77 26.75 -0.11
N LYS A 281 9.89 26.04 -1.25
CA LYS A 281 8.71 25.49 -1.93
C LYS A 281 7.97 24.59 -0.94
N SER A 282 6.67 24.86 -0.77
CA SER A 282 5.76 24.02 0.00
C SER A 282 5.89 22.57 -0.46
N LEU A 283 5.82 21.62 0.48
CA LEU A 283 5.75 20.19 0.15
C LEU A 283 4.47 19.86 -0.63
N LEU A 284 3.44 20.68 -0.45
CA LEU A 284 2.18 20.62 -1.20
C LEU A 284 2.22 21.64 -2.35
N PRO A 285 1.98 21.22 -3.60
CA PRO A 285 1.84 22.13 -4.72
C PRO A 285 0.77 23.21 -4.49
N ASP A 286 1.00 24.43 -4.97
CA ASP A 286 0.08 25.56 -4.77
C ASP A 286 -1.33 25.32 -5.33
N ASN A 287 -1.43 24.51 -6.40
CA ASN A 287 -2.73 24.13 -6.95
C ASN A 287 -3.52 23.20 -6.01
N VAL A 288 -2.84 22.39 -5.18
CA VAL A 288 -3.49 21.58 -4.15
C VAL A 288 -3.94 22.46 -3.00
N LEU A 289 -3.06 23.34 -2.49
CA LEU A 289 -3.40 24.26 -1.40
C LEU A 289 -4.59 25.18 -1.76
N ARG A 290 -4.62 25.71 -2.98
CA ARG A 290 -5.72 26.55 -3.47
C ARG A 290 -7.09 25.86 -3.45
N ARG A 291 -7.16 24.53 -3.56
CA ARG A 291 -8.43 23.79 -3.47
C ARG A 291 -9.08 23.88 -2.09
N PHE A 292 -8.29 24.17 -1.06
CA PHE A 292 -8.72 24.20 0.34
C PHE A 292 -8.59 25.59 0.97
N ALA A 293 -8.35 26.63 0.15
CA ALA A 293 -8.10 27.99 0.63
C ALA A 293 -9.38 28.82 0.87
N ALA A 294 -10.57 28.20 0.77
CA ALA A 294 -11.86 28.84 1.00
C ALA A 294 -12.02 29.40 2.43
#